data_AF-A0A401TZK9-F1
#
_entry.id   AF-A0A401TZK9-F1
#
_cell.length_a   1.000
_cell.length_b   1.000
_cell.length_c   1.000
_cell.angle_alpha   90.00
_cell.angle_beta   90.00
_cell.angle_gamma   90.00
#
_symmetry.space_group_name_H-M   'P 1'
#
loop_
_entity.id
_entity.type
_entity.pdbx_description
1 polymer ?
#
loop_
_entity_poly.entity_id
_entity_poly.type
_entity_poly.pdbx_seq_one_letter_code
_entity_poly.pdbx_strand_id
1 'polypeptide(L)'
;MADEAVQSSVGPGVLQEIFTSPLNVSLLFLCLFLLYKIVRGDRPPEGEPADRQEELPRLRRDFTPAEMRDYDGDKNPRILIAVNGKVFDVSKGKKFYGHGTDPSPE
;
A
#
# COMPACT_ATOMS: atom_id res chain seq x y z
N MET A 1 -10.45 14.26 -50.15
CA MET A 1 -10.29 14.09 -48.70
C MET A 1 -10.99 12.80 -48.35
N ALA A 2 -10.22 11.80 -47.95
CA ALA A 2 -10.71 10.46 -47.63
C ALA A 2 -11.22 10.47 -46.18
N ASP A 3 -12.51 10.21 -46.02
CA ASP A 3 -13.11 9.87 -44.73
C ASP A 3 -13.45 8.38 -44.79
N GLU A 4 -12.49 7.54 -44.38
CA GLU A 4 -12.70 6.12 -44.17
C GLU A 4 -13.43 5.97 -42.83
N ALA A 5 -14.76 5.97 -42.88
CA ALA A 5 -15.59 5.64 -41.73
C ALA A 5 -15.39 4.16 -41.38
N VAL A 6 -14.57 3.91 -40.35
CA VAL A 6 -14.40 2.58 -39.75
C VAL A 6 -15.70 2.21 -39.02
N GLN A 7 -16.63 1.64 -39.77
CA GLN A 7 -17.83 1.01 -39.23
C GLN A 7 -17.50 -0.47 -38.96
N SER A 8 -16.82 -0.74 -37.84
CA SER A 8 -16.60 -2.10 -37.35
C SER A 8 -17.91 -2.66 -36.80
N SER A 9 -18.76 -3.18 -37.69
CA SER A 9 -19.90 -3.99 -37.29
C SER A 9 -19.38 -5.23 -36.57
N VAL A 10 -19.61 -5.34 -35.26
CA VAL A 10 -19.30 -6.54 -34.46
C VAL A 10 -20.25 -7.65 -34.89
N GLY A 11 -19.92 -8.32 -35.99
CA GLY A 11 -20.69 -9.44 -36.53
C GLY A 11 -20.25 -10.78 -35.96
N PRO A 12 -21.03 -11.86 -36.16
CA PRO A 12 -20.67 -13.22 -35.76
C PRO A 12 -19.36 -13.71 -36.40
N GLY A 13 -18.96 -13.15 -37.55
CA GLY A 13 -17.66 -13.41 -38.18
C GLY A 13 -16.47 -12.91 -37.36
N VAL A 14 -16.60 -11.74 -36.71
CA VAL A 14 -15.55 -11.19 -35.83
C VAL A 14 -15.36 -12.08 -34.61
N LEU A 15 -16.47 -12.60 -34.04
CA LEU A 15 -16.40 -13.56 -32.93
C LEU A 15 -15.71 -14.86 -33.37
N GLN A 16 -16.03 -15.39 -34.55
CA GLN A 16 -15.34 -16.56 -35.09
C GLN A 16 -13.84 -16.31 -35.30
N GLU A 17 -13.46 -15.17 -35.87
CA GLU A 17 -12.05 -14.81 -36.07
C GLU A 17 -11.28 -14.61 -34.76
N ILE A 18 -11.95 -14.11 -33.70
CA ILE A 18 -11.37 -14.01 -32.36
C ILE A 18 -11.13 -15.40 -31.75
N PHE A 19 -12.04 -16.35 -31.93
CA PHE A 19 -11.92 -17.69 -31.34
C PHE A 19 -11.10 -18.69 -32.17
N THR A 20 -11.09 -18.55 -33.49
CA THR A 20 -10.36 -19.46 -34.40
C THR A 20 -8.89 -19.06 -34.55
N SER A 21 -8.56 -17.77 -34.35
CA SER A 21 -7.18 -17.31 -34.37
C SER A 21 -6.49 -17.56 -33.01
N PRO A 22 -5.47 -18.45 -32.94
CA PRO A 22 -4.80 -18.76 -31.68
C PRO A 22 -4.11 -17.55 -31.04
N LEU A 23 -3.73 -16.57 -31.86
CA LEU A 23 -3.13 -15.31 -31.40
C LEU A 23 -4.16 -14.45 -30.65
N ASN A 24 -5.38 -14.35 -31.17
CA ASN A 24 -6.45 -13.55 -30.55
C ASN A 24 -6.91 -14.17 -29.23
N VAL A 25 -7.01 -15.51 -29.15
CA VAL A 25 -7.31 -16.23 -27.91
C VAL A 25 -6.23 -15.99 -26.85
N SER A 26 -4.95 -16.02 -27.24
CA SER A 26 -3.83 -15.72 -26.34
C SER A 26 -3.89 -14.29 -25.81
N LEU A 27 -4.14 -13.30 -26.69
CA LEU A 27 -4.32 -11.91 -26.30
C LEU A 27 -5.53 -11.71 -25.38
N LEU A 28 -6.66 -12.35 -25.69
CA LEU A 28 -7.88 -12.28 -24.89
C LEU A 28 -7.63 -12.84 -23.49
N PHE A 29 -6.97 -14.00 -23.39
CA PHE A 29 -6.62 -14.61 -22.11
C PHE A 29 -5.67 -13.70 -21.31
N LEU A 30 -4.64 -13.15 -21.94
CA LEU A 30 -3.73 -12.20 -21.30
C LEU A 30 -4.46 -10.94 -20.83
N CYS A 31 -5.38 -10.40 -21.63
CA CYS A 31 -6.17 -9.22 -21.29
C CYS A 31 -7.08 -9.50 -20.08
N LEU A 32 -7.79 -10.64 -20.08
CA LEU A 32 -8.59 -11.08 -18.94
C LEU A 32 -7.72 -11.34 -17.70
N PHE A 33 -6.54 -11.93 -17.86
CA PHE A 33 -5.60 -12.16 -16.77
C PHE A 33 -5.10 -10.86 -16.15
N LEU A 34 -4.74 -9.87 -16.97
CA LEU A 34 -4.31 -8.55 -16.49
C LEU A 34 -5.46 -7.82 -15.80
N LEU A 35 -6.66 -7.83 -16.39
CA LEU A 35 -7.85 -7.23 -15.79
C LEU A 35 -8.16 -7.88 -14.44
N TYR A 36 -8.10 -9.22 -14.39
CA TYR A 36 -8.24 -9.99 -13.18
C TYR A 36 -7.18 -9.61 -12.14
N LYS A 37 -5.91 -9.52 -12.54
CA LYS A 37 -4.81 -9.13 -11.62
C LYS A 37 -5.02 -7.72 -11.06
N ILE A 38 -5.50 -6.78 -11.89
CA ILE A 38 -5.78 -5.40 -11.50
C ILE A 38 -6.96 -5.33 -10.52
N VAL A 39 -8.08 -6.01 -10.83
CA VAL A 39 -9.28 -6.01 -9.99
C VAL A 39 -9.06 -6.79 -8.70
N ARG A 40 -8.37 -7.93 -8.77
CA ARG A 40 -8.13 -8.77 -7.62
C ARG A 40 -7.08 -8.18 -6.69
N GLY A 41 -6.29 -7.23 -7.20
CA GLY A 41 -5.21 -6.55 -6.49
C GLY A 41 -4.16 -7.57 -6.09
N ASP A 42 -2.91 -7.34 -6.48
CA ASP A 42 -1.80 -7.97 -5.78
C ASP A 42 -1.75 -7.33 -4.38
N ARG A 43 -2.67 -7.76 -3.49
CA ARG A 43 -2.38 -7.70 -2.07
C ARG A 43 -1.20 -8.64 -1.94
N PRO A 44 0.00 -8.12 -1.60
CA PRO A 44 1.15 -8.98 -1.41
C PRO A 44 0.72 -10.14 -0.49
N PRO A 45 1.17 -11.38 -0.76
CA PRO A 45 0.92 -12.48 0.16
C PRO A 45 1.29 -11.95 1.54
N GLU A 46 0.33 -11.99 2.45
CA GLU A 46 0.38 -11.41 3.78
C GLU A 46 1.64 -11.91 4.47
N GLY A 47 2.72 -11.16 4.22
CA GLY A 47 4.03 -11.37 4.76
C GLY A 47 3.91 -10.91 6.19
N GLU A 48 3.68 -11.89 7.03
CA GLU A 48 3.56 -11.80 8.48
C GLU A 48 2.23 -11.20 8.97
N PRO A 49 1.66 -11.76 10.05
CA PRO A 49 0.61 -11.10 10.80
C PRO A 49 1.27 -9.89 11.48
N ALA A 50 1.43 -8.79 10.76
CA ALA A 50 1.80 -7.52 11.37
C ALA A 50 0.62 -7.04 12.19
N ASP A 51 0.53 -7.55 13.41
CA ASP A 51 -0.24 -7.03 14.54
C ASP A 51 -1.52 -6.30 14.15
N ARG A 52 -2.58 -7.07 13.99
CA ARG A 52 -3.91 -6.61 14.39
C ARG A 52 -4.02 -6.55 15.93
N GLN A 53 -2.97 -6.11 16.62
CA GLN A 53 -3.01 -5.81 18.03
C GLN A 53 -3.34 -4.33 18.16
N GLU A 54 -4.64 -4.12 18.35
CA GLU A 54 -5.29 -2.93 18.90
C GLU A 54 -4.65 -1.62 18.45
N GLU A 55 -5.30 -0.93 17.50
CA GLU A 55 -5.17 0.52 17.42
C GLU A 55 -5.64 1.08 18.77
N LEU A 56 -4.70 1.16 19.73
CA LEU A 56 -4.88 1.88 20.98
C LEU A 56 -5.46 3.23 20.58
N PRO A 57 -6.59 3.63 21.19
CA PRO A 57 -7.39 4.76 20.75
C PRO A 57 -6.46 5.92 20.46
N ARG A 58 -6.48 6.42 19.21
CA ARG A 58 -5.64 7.53 18.76
C ARG A 58 -5.70 8.58 19.86
N LEU A 59 -4.58 8.85 20.52
CA LEU A 59 -4.50 9.94 21.48
C LEU A 59 -4.66 11.23 20.67
N ARG A 60 -5.91 11.60 20.37
CA ARG A 60 -6.30 12.89 19.80
C ARG A 60 -6.28 13.91 20.94
N ARG A 61 -5.14 13.97 21.63
CA ARG A 61 -4.86 14.96 22.65
C ARG A 61 -3.79 15.86 22.08
N ASP A 62 -3.98 17.15 22.23
CA ASP A 62 -2.93 18.11 21.97
C ASP A 62 -1.85 17.89 23.02
N PHE A 63 -0.68 17.46 22.58
CA PHE A 63 0.48 17.38 23.45
C PHE A 63 1.19 18.71 23.42
N THR A 64 1.44 19.26 24.59
CA THR A 64 2.42 20.35 24.68
C THR A 64 3.82 19.75 24.50
N PRO A 65 4.78 20.51 23.96
CA PRO A 65 6.16 20.03 23.82
C PRO A 65 6.77 19.55 25.14
N ALA A 66 6.33 20.10 26.28
CA ALA A 66 6.76 19.69 27.60
C ALA A 66 6.26 18.29 27.98
N GLU A 67 4.98 18.00 27.74
CA GLU A 67 4.37 16.69 28.00
C GLU A 67 4.94 15.60 27.08
N MET A 68 5.36 15.97 25.88
CA MET A 68 5.89 15.02 24.90
C MET A 68 7.26 14.47 25.29
N ARG A 69 8.05 15.21 26.08
CA ARG A 69 9.39 14.77 26.53
C ARG A 69 9.36 13.56 27.46
N ASP A 70 8.22 13.25 28.06
CA ASP A 70 8.09 12.07 28.91
C ASP A 70 7.83 10.78 28.11
N TYR A 71 7.61 10.87 26.80
CA TYR A 71 7.36 9.76 25.89
C TYR A 71 8.56 9.44 24.99
N ASP A 72 9.71 9.21 25.61
CA ASP A 72 11.00 8.95 24.94
C ASP A 72 11.42 7.47 25.01
N GLY A 73 10.55 6.58 25.52
CA GLY A 73 10.87 5.15 25.66
C GLY A 73 11.60 4.76 26.94
N ASP A 74 12.05 5.74 27.74
CA ASP A 74 12.77 5.54 29.01
C ASP A 74 11.83 5.68 30.23
N LYS A 75 11.28 6.88 30.44
CA LYS A 75 10.26 7.12 31.49
C LYS A 75 8.93 6.43 31.19
N ASN A 76 8.60 6.29 29.92
CA ASN A 76 7.38 5.66 29.44
C ASN A 76 7.76 4.65 28.35
N PRO A 77 7.22 3.41 28.38
CA PRO A 77 7.50 2.43 27.32
C PRO A 77 7.01 2.88 25.93
N ARG A 78 6.14 3.89 25.87
CA ARG A 78 5.65 4.47 24.61
C ARG A 78 6.56 5.59 24.12
N ILE A 79 6.90 5.55 22.84
CA ILE A 79 7.71 6.57 22.16
C ILE A 79 6.79 7.37 21.24
N LEU A 80 6.70 8.68 21.47
CA LEU A 80 5.93 9.60 20.63
C LEU A 80 6.86 10.56 19.91
N ILE A 81 6.69 10.74 18.60
CA ILE A 81 7.45 11.69 17.78
C ILE A 81 6.52 12.67 17.07
N ALA A 82 6.88 13.95 17.03
CA ALA A 82 6.10 14.98 16.37
C ALA A 82 6.76 15.35 15.05
N VAL A 83 6.01 15.26 13.95
CA VAL A 83 6.46 15.66 12.62
C VAL A 83 5.43 16.60 12.02
N ASN A 84 5.84 17.83 11.69
CA ASN A 84 4.97 18.86 11.10
C ASN A 84 3.66 19.10 11.91
N GLY A 85 3.79 19.20 13.23
CA GLY A 85 2.65 19.42 14.14
C GLY A 85 1.73 18.21 14.35
N LYS A 86 2.08 17.03 13.82
CA LYS A 86 1.36 15.77 14.04
C LYS A 86 2.18 14.84 14.92
N VAL A 87 1.54 14.26 15.92
CA VAL A 87 2.16 13.30 16.84
C VAL A 87 1.90 11.88 16.33
N PHE A 88 2.97 11.10 16.23
CA PHE A 88 2.98 9.71 15.82
C PHE A 88 3.50 8.83 16.94
N ASP A 89 2.86 7.70 17.15
CA ASP A 89 3.36 6.66 18.03
C ASP A 89 4.32 5.75 17.26
N VAL A 90 5.59 5.80 17.65
CA VAL A 90 6.67 5.01 17.05
C VAL A 90 7.22 3.96 18.00
N SER A 91 6.44 3.57 19.01
CA SER A 91 6.84 2.54 19.98
C SER A 91 7.22 1.21 19.34
N LYS A 92 6.60 0.86 18.21
CA LYS A 92 6.96 -0.34 17.41
C LYS A 92 8.39 -0.28 16.86
N GLY A 93 8.93 0.93 16.69
CA GLY A 93 10.29 1.20 16.24
C GLY A 93 11.26 1.49 17.38
N LYS A 94 11.05 0.97 18.59
CA LYS A 94 11.93 1.23 19.75
C LYS A 94 13.42 1.01 19.46
N LYS A 95 13.78 0.05 18.59
CA LYS A 95 15.16 -0.18 18.13
C LYS A 95 15.79 0.99 17.35
N PHE A 96 14.98 1.86 16.75
CA PHE A 96 15.42 3.02 15.96
C PHE A 96 15.18 4.35 16.67
N TYR A 97 14.14 4.43 17.49
CA TYR A 97 13.69 5.67 18.13
C TYR A 97 13.86 5.68 19.65
N GLY A 98 14.24 4.56 20.27
CA GLY A 98 14.51 4.49 21.70
C GLY A 98 15.97 4.84 22.01
N HIS A 99 16.20 5.28 23.24
CA HIS A 99 17.53 5.48 23.82
C HIS A 99 18.40 4.23 23.63
N GLY A 100 19.42 4.33 22.77
CA GLY A 100 20.30 3.22 22.39
C GLY A 100 20.86 3.28 20.96
N THR A 101 20.40 4.19 20.10
CA THR A 101 21.11 4.52 18.85
C THR A 101 22.24 5.50 19.14
N ASP A 102 23.20 5.07 19.95
CA ASP A 102 24.48 5.75 20.08
C ASP A 102 25.47 5.02 19.16
N PRO A 103 25.81 5.54 17.97
CA PRO A 103 27.03 5.12 17.30
C PRO A 103 28.18 5.72 18.12
N SER A 104 28.50 5.11 19.26
CA SER A 104 29.68 5.47 20.02
C SER A 104 30.86 5.44 19.06
N PRO A 105 31.54 6.57 18.78
CA PRO A 105 32.85 6.49 18.15
C PRO A 105 33.77 5.86 19.19
N GLU A 106 34.52 4.83 18.77
CA GLU A 106 35.67 4.32 19.54
C GLU A 106 36.70 5.43 19.76
#